data_AF-A0A1L8DPX9-F1
#
_entry.id   AF-A0A1L8DPX9-F1
#
_cell.length_a   1.000
_cell.length_b   1.000
_cell.length_c   1.000
_cell.angle_alpha   90.00
_cell.angle_beta   90.00
_cell.angle_gamma   90.00
#
_symmetry.space_group_name_H-M   'P 1'
#
loop_
_entity.id
_entity.type
_entity.pdbx_description
1 polymer ?
#
loop_
_entity_poly.entity_id
_entity_poly.type
_entity_poly.pdbx_seq_one_letter_code
_entity_poly.pdbx_strand_id
1 'polypeptide(L)'
;MWRIISVAIFILATFAQTPENPPYIKQCSRSDPQLLDCLRDALHHLRPYLATGIPEIEMPSVEPFVMDSLSLQLTGGPQGYRVNLKNMEVFGASNFTVKSMKLSENNKPFEARIALPKLVIKSKYFSSGVLIIIPASGSGDFSGVFDGVVADVRGTVSAENRPEGTYMRVETLALELSIKKVRLNVSKVFNNNRILTEATNLFLRENGHEVVKAMQPQLQKKLSIEFMRIANQLLKHVSVEQFLRD
;
A
#
# COMPACT_ATOMS: atom_id res chain seq x y z
N MET A 1 14.09 81.51 -6.29
CA MET A 1 12.90 80.74 -5.87
C MET A 1 13.19 79.26 -6.09
N TRP A 2 13.46 78.51 -5.01
CA TRP A 2 13.86 77.10 -5.03
C TRP A 2 12.61 76.21 -4.97
N ARG A 3 12.44 75.29 -5.92
CA ARG A 3 11.39 74.25 -5.88
C ARG A 3 11.98 72.96 -5.35
N ILE A 4 11.49 72.49 -4.20
CA ILE A 4 11.83 71.19 -3.62
C ILE A 4 10.83 70.18 -4.18
N ILE A 5 11.33 69.13 -4.83
CA ILE A 5 10.55 67.99 -5.33
C ILE A 5 10.69 66.88 -4.30
N SER A 6 9.62 66.54 -3.60
CA SER A 6 9.56 65.41 -2.67
C SER A 6 9.09 64.17 -3.43
N VAL A 7 9.99 63.22 -3.65
CA VAL A 7 9.68 61.89 -4.21
C VAL A 7 9.31 60.96 -3.05
N ALA A 8 8.06 60.52 -3.00
CA ALA A 8 7.61 59.52 -2.04
C ALA A 8 7.97 58.11 -2.56
N ILE A 9 8.88 57.44 -1.86
CA ILE A 9 9.27 56.04 -2.12
C ILE A 9 8.21 55.14 -1.49
N PHE A 10 7.38 54.51 -2.32
CA PHE A 10 6.49 53.42 -1.91
C PHE A 10 7.31 52.13 -1.83
N ILE A 11 7.62 51.68 -0.60
CA ILE A 11 8.23 50.37 -0.36
C ILE A 11 7.12 49.32 -0.51
N LEU A 12 7.08 48.64 -1.66
CA LEU A 12 6.29 47.42 -1.84
C LEU A 12 6.96 46.30 -1.03
N ALA A 13 6.44 46.06 0.17
CA ALA A 13 6.81 44.88 0.95
C ALA A 13 6.28 43.63 0.21
N THR A 14 7.17 42.97 -0.54
CA THR A 14 6.90 41.63 -1.08
C THR A 14 6.85 40.67 0.11
N PHE A 15 5.65 40.30 0.55
CA PHE A 15 5.48 39.13 1.40
C PHE A 15 5.96 37.91 0.60
N ALA A 16 7.12 37.38 0.99
CA ALA A 16 7.57 36.08 0.50
C ALA A 16 6.57 35.04 1.01
N GLN A 17 5.66 34.60 0.16
CA GLN A 17 4.74 33.51 0.43
C GLN A 17 5.59 32.24 0.51
N THR A 18 5.91 31.79 1.73
CA THR A 18 6.52 30.48 1.93
C THR A 18 5.58 29.45 1.31
N PRO A 19 6.05 28.59 0.40
CA PRO A 19 5.18 27.58 -0.21
C PRO A 19 4.55 26.75 0.90
N GLU A 20 3.22 26.84 1.00
CA GLU A 20 2.44 26.13 2.01
C GLU A 20 2.54 24.63 1.70
N ASN A 21 2.83 23.81 2.71
CA ASN A 21 2.93 22.37 2.50
C ASN A 21 1.60 21.82 1.97
N PRO A 22 1.64 20.82 1.08
CA PRO A 22 0.41 20.20 0.61
C PRO A 22 -0.42 19.67 1.80
N PRO A 23 -1.76 19.75 1.74
CA PRO A 23 -2.62 19.45 2.88
C PRO A 23 -2.53 17.99 3.34
N TYR A 24 -2.04 17.10 2.48
CA TYR A 24 -1.78 15.69 2.80
C TYR A 24 -0.48 15.46 3.58
N ILE A 25 0.35 16.48 3.79
CA ILE A 25 1.60 16.40 4.55
C ILE A 25 1.42 16.97 5.96
N LYS A 26 1.64 16.12 6.96
CA LYS A 26 1.82 16.54 8.36
C LYS A 26 3.32 16.58 8.67
N GLN A 27 3.81 17.76 9.03
CA GLN A 27 5.20 17.99 9.41
C GLN A 27 5.51 17.47 10.82
N CYS A 28 6.72 16.96 10.99
CA CYS A 28 7.33 16.59 12.26
C CYS A 28 8.62 17.37 12.49
N SER A 29 8.97 17.64 13.74
CA SER A 29 10.25 18.28 14.07
C SER A 29 11.32 17.21 14.32
N ARG A 30 12.51 17.38 13.76
CA ARG A 30 13.66 16.48 13.96
C ARG A 30 14.14 16.45 15.41
N SER A 31 13.95 17.55 16.13
CA SER A 31 14.33 17.69 17.54
C SER A 31 13.26 17.18 18.52
N ASP A 32 12.12 16.70 18.01
CA ASP A 32 11.05 16.15 18.84
C ASP A 32 11.51 14.83 19.50
N PRO A 33 11.54 14.72 20.84
CA PRO A 33 11.85 13.46 21.53
C PRO A 33 10.84 12.35 21.21
N GLN A 34 9.65 12.69 20.70
CA GLN A 34 8.61 11.77 20.23
C GLN A 34 8.47 11.76 18.70
N LEU A 35 9.57 12.03 17.96
CA LEU A 35 9.61 12.05 16.50
C LEU A 35 8.91 10.83 15.85
N LEU A 36 9.13 9.62 16.37
CA LEU A 36 8.50 8.42 15.83
C LEU A 36 6.97 8.43 15.95
N ASP A 37 6.42 8.98 17.04
CA ASP A 37 4.97 9.09 17.22
C ASP A 37 4.40 10.15 16.27
N CYS A 38 5.10 11.28 16.09
CA CYS A 38 4.72 12.27 15.08
C CYS A 38 4.70 11.66 13.67
N LEU A 39 5.73 10.89 13.28
CA LEU A 39 5.78 10.25 11.97
C LEU A 39 4.67 9.23 11.77
N ARG A 40 4.29 8.50 12.82
CA ARG A 40 3.12 7.60 12.77
C ARG A 40 1.83 8.37 12.55
N ASP A 41 1.65 9.48 13.26
CA ASP A 41 0.51 10.36 13.05
C ASP A 41 0.50 10.96 11.64
N ALA A 42 1.67 11.30 11.08
CA ALA A 42 1.78 11.80 9.72
C ALA A 42 1.36 10.75 8.70
N LEU A 43 1.75 9.48 8.91
CA LEU A 43 1.24 8.37 8.11
C LEU A 43 -0.28 8.18 8.28
N HIS A 44 -0.84 8.45 9.46
CA HIS A 44 -2.29 8.35 9.68
C HIS A 44 -3.06 9.51 9.06
N HIS A 45 -2.46 10.70 9.05
CA HIS A 45 -2.97 11.89 8.38
C HIS A 45 -3.09 11.70 6.86
N LEU A 46 -2.20 10.88 6.26
CA LEU A 46 -2.28 10.53 4.84
C LEU A 46 -3.50 9.66 4.48
N ARG A 47 -4.11 8.94 5.43
CA ARG A 47 -5.19 7.96 5.14
C ARG A 47 -6.35 8.51 4.30
N PRO A 48 -7.02 9.63 4.66
CA PRO A 48 -8.12 10.16 3.85
C PRO A 48 -7.69 10.50 2.42
N TYR A 49 -6.48 11.01 2.23
CA TYR A 49 -5.93 11.35 0.92
C TYR A 49 -5.57 10.11 0.11
N LEU A 50 -4.98 9.08 0.74
CA LEU A 50 -4.72 7.80 0.08
C LEU A 50 -6.02 7.08 -0.29
N ALA A 51 -7.08 7.23 0.50
CA ALA A 51 -8.38 6.63 0.20
C ALA A 51 -8.94 7.18 -1.13
N THR A 52 -8.84 8.49 -1.37
CA THR A 52 -9.34 9.11 -2.61
C THR A 52 -8.31 9.18 -3.74
N GLY A 53 -7.03 8.96 -3.44
CA GLY A 53 -5.93 9.29 -4.33
C GLY A 53 -5.54 10.77 -4.23
N ILE A 54 -4.38 11.11 -4.79
CA ILE A 54 -3.81 12.47 -4.81
C ILE A 54 -3.44 12.78 -6.27
N PRO A 55 -4.35 13.39 -7.04
CA PRO A 55 -4.14 13.64 -8.48
C PRO A 55 -2.88 14.43 -8.81
N GLU A 56 -2.50 15.38 -7.96
CA GLU A 56 -1.35 16.28 -8.12
C GLU A 56 -0.02 15.53 -8.22
N ILE A 57 0.04 14.34 -7.61
CA ILE A 57 1.21 13.47 -7.62
C ILE A 57 0.91 12.13 -8.29
N GLU A 58 -0.18 12.04 -9.06
CA GLU A 58 -0.68 10.82 -9.73
C GLU A 58 -0.76 9.61 -8.78
N MET A 59 -1.10 9.85 -7.51
CA MET A 59 -1.31 8.78 -6.55
C MET A 59 -2.69 8.16 -6.78
N PRO A 60 -2.78 6.87 -7.11
CA PRO A 60 -4.07 6.21 -7.28
C PRO A 60 -4.82 6.11 -5.95
N SER A 61 -6.13 5.94 -6.03
CA SER A 61 -6.95 5.59 -4.87
C SER A 61 -6.55 4.23 -4.30
N VAL A 62 -6.51 4.15 -2.97
CA VAL A 62 -6.29 2.93 -2.18
C VAL A 62 -7.62 2.39 -1.64
N GLU A 63 -8.76 2.99 -1.98
CA GLU A 63 -10.09 2.58 -1.53
C GLU A 63 -11.17 2.75 -2.64
N PRO A 64 -11.42 1.72 -3.47
CA PRO A 64 -10.68 0.46 -3.52
C PRO A 64 -9.29 0.64 -4.12
N PHE A 65 -8.33 -0.13 -3.61
CA PHE A 65 -7.09 -0.34 -4.31
C PHE A 65 -7.34 -1.30 -5.49
N VAL A 66 -7.10 -0.82 -6.71
CA VAL A 66 -7.36 -1.56 -7.95
C VAL A 66 -6.07 -2.12 -8.53
N MET A 67 -6.10 -3.41 -8.89
CA MET A 67 -5.00 -4.08 -9.58
C MET A 67 -5.53 -4.87 -10.78
N ASP A 68 -4.98 -4.59 -11.98
CA ASP A 68 -5.44 -5.19 -13.23
C ASP A 68 -5.33 -6.71 -13.23
N SER A 69 -4.20 -7.23 -12.73
CA SER A 69 -4.01 -8.68 -12.63
C SER A 69 -3.02 -9.10 -11.54
N LEU A 70 -3.31 -10.24 -10.93
CA LEU A 70 -2.45 -10.94 -9.99
C LEU A 70 -2.41 -12.42 -10.33
N SER A 71 -1.27 -12.87 -10.86
CA SER A 71 -1.01 -14.29 -11.13
C SER A 71 -0.23 -14.92 -9.99
N LEU A 72 -0.75 -16.01 -9.42
CA LEU A 72 -0.09 -16.78 -8.37
C LEU A 72 -0.01 -18.24 -8.78
N GLN A 73 1.09 -18.89 -8.40
CA GLN A 73 1.30 -20.32 -8.58
C GLN A 73 1.66 -20.95 -7.24
N LEU A 74 0.94 -22.02 -6.91
CA LEU A 74 1.11 -22.74 -5.65
C LEU A 74 2.24 -23.77 -5.72
N THR A 75 2.23 -24.55 -6.80
CA THR A 75 3.08 -25.71 -6.99
C THR A 75 3.69 -25.71 -8.38
N GLY A 76 4.91 -26.23 -8.49
CA GLY A 76 5.56 -26.48 -9.77
C GLY A 76 4.99 -27.70 -10.50
N GLY A 77 5.37 -27.88 -11.75
CA GLY A 77 5.01 -29.07 -12.56
C GLY A 77 3.71 -28.95 -13.38
N PRO A 78 3.37 -29.98 -14.16
CA PRO A 78 2.27 -29.94 -15.15
C PRO A 78 0.89 -29.74 -14.52
N GLN A 79 0.67 -30.29 -13.32
CA GLN A 79 -0.59 -30.19 -12.57
C GLN A 79 -0.58 -29.08 -11.51
N GLY A 80 0.49 -28.27 -11.47
CA GLY A 80 0.66 -27.23 -10.46
C GLY A 80 -0.48 -26.22 -10.50
N TYR A 81 -1.01 -25.87 -9.32
CA TYR A 81 -2.13 -24.93 -9.26
C TYR A 81 -1.67 -23.53 -9.64
N ARG A 82 -2.38 -22.93 -10.60
CA ARG A 82 -2.20 -21.54 -11.00
C ARG A 82 -3.53 -20.82 -10.87
N VAL A 83 -3.48 -19.59 -10.40
CA VAL A 83 -4.63 -18.69 -10.34
C VAL A 83 -4.25 -17.33 -10.88
N ASN A 84 -5.11 -16.78 -11.72
CA ASN A 84 -5.04 -15.42 -12.24
C ASN A 84 -6.26 -14.68 -11.74
N LEU A 85 -6.05 -13.69 -10.88
CA LEU A 85 -7.07 -12.73 -10.48
C LEU A 85 -7.00 -11.54 -11.45
N LYS A 86 -8.14 -11.08 -11.96
CA LYS A 86 -8.25 -9.92 -12.86
C LYS A 86 -9.25 -8.92 -12.31
N ASN A 87 -9.02 -7.64 -12.62
CA ASN A 87 -9.85 -6.52 -12.15
C ASN A 87 -10.07 -6.63 -10.64
N MET A 88 -8.98 -6.75 -9.91
CA MET A 88 -9.01 -6.96 -8.47
C MET A 88 -9.28 -5.62 -7.79
N GLU A 89 -10.32 -5.60 -6.96
CA GLU A 89 -10.64 -4.48 -6.08
C GLU A 89 -10.39 -4.92 -4.64
N VAL A 90 -9.58 -4.16 -3.92
CA VAL A 90 -9.26 -4.40 -2.51
C VAL A 90 -9.78 -3.24 -1.69
N PHE A 91 -10.70 -3.55 -0.78
CA PHE A 91 -11.33 -2.60 0.12
C PHE A 91 -10.77 -2.73 1.54
N GLY A 92 -10.70 -1.62 2.27
CA GLY A 92 -10.21 -1.52 3.64
C GLY A 92 -8.70 -1.28 3.77
N ALA A 93 -7.98 -1.15 2.65
CA ALA A 93 -6.53 -0.93 2.65
C ALA A 93 -6.15 0.46 3.20
N SER A 94 -7.02 1.45 3.04
CA SER A 94 -6.86 2.80 3.60
C SER A 94 -6.98 2.85 5.13
N ASN A 95 -7.67 1.88 5.75
CA ASN A 95 -7.88 1.79 7.19
C ASN A 95 -6.76 0.99 7.89
N PHE A 96 -5.52 1.32 7.58
CA PHE A 96 -4.35 0.71 8.23
C PHE A 96 -4.09 1.35 9.60
N THR A 97 -3.23 0.78 10.43
CA THR A 97 -2.71 1.41 11.65
C THR A 97 -1.26 1.01 11.81
N VAL A 98 -0.35 1.98 11.76
CA VAL A 98 1.06 1.76 12.09
C VAL A 98 1.15 1.45 13.59
N LYS A 99 1.62 0.25 13.95
CA LYS A 99 1.76 -0.27 15.33
C LYS A 99 3.15 -0.03 15.91
N SER A 100 4.17 -0.04 15.06
CA SER A 100 5.53 0.35 15.39
C SER A 100 6.26 0.72 14.11
N MET A 101 7.25 1.60 14.20
CA MET A 101 8.17 1.86 13.10
C MET A 101 9.58 2.15 13.64
N LYS A 102 10.58 1.87 12.82
CA LYS A 102 11.98 2.26 13.00
C LYS A 102 12.46 2.88 11.71
N LEU A 103 13.17 4.00 11.83
CA LEU A 103 13.77 4.66 10.69
C LEU A 103 15.05 3.94 10.26
N SER A 104 15.43 4.15 9.01
CA SER A 104 16.70 3.67 8.47
C SER A 104 17.85 4.51 9.05
N GLU A 105 18.78 3.88 9.75
CA GLU A 105 19.93 4.55 10.39
C GLU A 105 21.20 3.70 10.23
N ASN A 106 22.35 4.32 9.92
CA ASN A 106 23.65 3.64 9.83
C ASN A 106 23.62 2.39 8.93
N ASN A 107 23.03 2.51 7.73
CA ASN A 107 22.81 1.41 6.78
C ASN A 107 21.89 0.27 7.28
N LYS A 108 21.22 0.43 8.42
CA LYS A 108 20.18 -0.50 8.86
C LYS A 108 18.87 -0.21 8.12
N PRO A 109 18.12 -1.25 7.73
CA PRO A 109 16.84 -1.08 7.07
C PRO A 109 15.80 -0.44 7.99
N PHE A 110 14.86 0.29 7.40
CA PHE A 110 13.64 0.71 8.11
C PHE A 110 12.77 -0.53 8.38
N GLU A 111 11.97 -0.44 9.44
CA GLU A 111 11.01 -1.47 9.83
C GLU A 111 9.68 -0.83 10.17
N ALA A 112 8.56 -1.45 9.80
CA ALA A 112 7.24 -1.02 10.22
C ALA A 112 6.33 -2.23 10.44
N ARG A 113 5.52 -2.18 11.49
CA ARG A 113 4.42 -3.12 11.71
C ARG A 113 3.11 -2.39 11.46
N ILE A 114 2.32 -2.88 10.53
CA ILE A 114 1.06 -2.25 10.10
C ILE A 114 -0.07 -3.24 10.34
N ALA A 115 -1.15 -2.79 10.97
CA ALA A 115 -2.36 -3.59 11.18
C ALA A 115 -3.48 -3.08 10.27
N LEU A 116 -4.18 -3.99 9.61
CA LEU A 116 -5.39 -3.72 8.83
C LEU A 116 -6.54 -4.54 9.44
N PRO A 117 -7.57 -3.90 10.01
CA PRO A 117 -8.63 -4.61 10.72
C PRO A 117 -9.39 -5.59 9.84
N LYS A 118 -9.63 -5.20 8.59
CA LYS A 118 -10.38 -6.00 7.61
C LYS A 118 -10.02 -5.60 6.19
N LEU A 119 -9.73 -6.58 5.36
CA LEU A 119 -9.62 -6.44 3.91
C LEU A 119 -10.71 -7.25 3.23
N VAL A 120 -11.33 -6.68 2.20
CA VAL A 120 -12.27 -7.37 1.32
C VAL A 120 -11.73 -7.30 -0.10
N ILE A 121 -11.56 -8.46 -0.72
CA ILE A 121 -11.08 -8.58 -2.10
C ILE A 121 -12.24 -9.06 -2.96
N LYS A 122 -12.43 -8.42 -4.11
CA LYS A 122 -13.30 -8.89 -5.19
C LYS A 122 -12.49 -8.96 -6.47
N SER A 123 -12.64 -10.03 -7.23
CA SER A 123 -11.99 -10.13 -8.54
C SER A 123 -12.70 -11.13 -9.44
N LYS A 124 -12.42 -11.05 -10.73
CA LYS A 124 -12.58 -12.21 -11.62
C LYS A 124 -11.42 -13.15 -11.40
N TYR A 125 -11.66 -14.46 -11.41
CA TYR A 125 -10.58 -15.43 -11.32
C TYR A 125 -10.63 -16.45 -12.46
N PHE A 126 -9.45 -16.91 -12.84
CA PHE A 126 -9.23 -18.07 -13.69
C PHE A 126 -8.17 -18.93 -13.04
N SER A 127 -8.43 -20.22 -12.87
CA SER A 127 -7.51 -21.17 -12.28
C SER A 127 -7.37 -22.44 -13.10
N SER A 128 -6.24 -23.11 -12.91
CA SER A 128 -5.97 -24.42 -13.48
C SER A 128 -5.15 -25.28 -12.52
N GLY A 129 -5.29 -26.59 -12.65
CA GLY A 129 -4.55 -27.58 -11.86
C GLY A 129 -5.27 -28.00 -10.58
N VAL A 130 -4.49 -28.48 -9.61
CA VAL A 130 -5.00 -29.07 -8.37
C VAL A 130 -4.65 -28.18 -7.18
N LEU A 131 -5.66 -27.56 -6.58
CA LEU A 131 -5.51 -26.77 -5.35
C LEU A 131 -5.35 -27.72 -4.16
N ILE A 132 -4.10 -27.94 -3.74
CA ILE A 132 -3.71 -28.87 -2.66
C ILE A 132 -4.11 -30.32 -2.98
N ILE A 133 -5.40 -30.66 -2.88
CA ILE A 133 -5.98 -31.97 -3.21
C ILE A 133 -7.20 -31.88 -4.12
N ILE A 134 -7.74 -30.68 -4.38
CA ILE A 134 -8.97 -30.50 -5.14
C ILE A 134 -8.66 -30.08 -6.57
N PRO A 135 -9.16 -30.80 -7.59
CA PRO A 135 -9.18 -30.31 -8.96
C PRO A 135 -9.96 -29.00 -9.02
N ALA A 136 -9.26 -27.90 -9.24
CA ALA A 136 -9.80 -26.55 -9.06
C ALA A 136 -9.60 -25.72 -10.33
N SER A 137 -9.71 -26.35 -11.50
CA SER A 137 -9.70 -25.66 -12.79
C SER A 137 -11.06 -25.03 -13.06
N GLY A 138 -11.09 -23.71 -13.27
CA GLY A 138 -12.35 -23.02 -13.54
C GLY A 138 -12.17 -21.51 -13.66
N SER A 139 -13.26 -20.82 -13.95
CA SER A 139 -13.32 -19.37 -13.98
C SER A 139 -14.63 -18.91 -13.36
N GLY A 140 -14.61 -17.71 -12.78
CA GLY A 140 -15.78 -17.14 -12.13
C GLY A 140 -15.43 -15.88 -11.35
N ASP A 141 -16.24 -15.61 -10.33
CA ASP A 141 -16.06 -14.51 -9.40
C ASP A 141 -15.39 -15.03 -8.12
N PHE A 142 -14.34 -14.36 -7.68
CA PHE A 142 -13.67 -14.61 -6.41
C PHE A 142 -13.96 -13.49 -5.42
N SER A 143 -14.18 -13.87 -4.17
CA SER A 143 -14.26 -12.96 -3.04
C SER A 143 -13.45 -13.50 -1.87
N GLY A 144 -12.67 -12.62 -1.25
CA GLY A 144 -11.89 -12.92 -0.05
C GLY A 144 -12.18 -11.90 1.04
N VAL A 145 -12.31 -12.35 2.28
CA VAL A 145 -12.35 -11.48 3.46
C VAL A 145 -11.26 -11.92 4.42
N PHE A 146 -10.42 -10.97 4.80
CA PHE A 146 -9.28 -11.17 5.68
C PHE A 146 -9.44 -10.25 6.88
N ASP A 147 -9.72 -10.81 8.05
CA ASP A 147 -9.85 -10.04 9.29
C ASP A 147 -8.55 -10.10 10.10
N GLY A 148 -8.17 -8.98 10.70
CA GLY A 148 -6.98 -8.87 11.55
C GLY A 148 -5.69 -9.18 10.82
N VAL A 149 -5.44 -8.49 9.71
CA VAL A 149 -4.19 -8.61 8.95
C VAL A 149 -3.11 -7.78 9.62
N VAL A 150 -1.92 -8.34 9.77
CA VAL A 150 -0.70 -7.66 10.21
C VAL A 150 0.35 -7.83 9.13
N ALA A 151 0.94 -6.72 8.72
CA ALA A 151 2.03 -6.63 7.76
C ALA A 151 3.28 -6.13 8.48
N ASP A 152 4.31 -6.96 8.51
CA ASP A 152 5.66 -6.56 8.91
C ASP A 152 6.43 -6.19 7.64
N VAL A 153 6.90 -4.95 7.58
CA VAL A 153 7.59 -4.37 6.42
C VAL A 153 9.01 -4.04 6.82
N ARG A 154 9.96 -4.42 5.98
CA ARG A 154 11.38 -4.11 6.16
C ARG A 154 12.01 -3.72 4.84
N GLY A 155 12.82 -2.66 4.81
CA GLY A 155 13.38 -2.19 3.55
C GLY A 155 14.53 -1.21 3.71
N THR A 156 15.16 -0.86 2.60
CA THR A 156 16.22 0.15 2.56
C THR A 156 15.75 1.37 1.78
N VAL A 157 16.27 2.53 2.16
CA VAL A 157 16.03 3.79 1.46
C VAL A 157 17.35 4.39 0.99
N SER A 158 17.31 5.11 -0.12
CA SER A 158 18.34 6.03 -0.57
C SER A 158 17.80 7.46 -0.50
N ALA A 159 18.71 8.43 -0.53
CA ALA A 159 18.40 9.84 -0.60
C ALA A 159 19.08 10.46 -1.82
N GLU A 160 18.34 11.29 -2.54
CA GLU A 160 18.79 12.03 -3.71
C GLU A 160 18.65 13.53 -3.42
N ASN A 161 19.75 14.27 -3.49
CA ASN A 161 19.73 15.72 -3.33
C ASN A 161 19.38 16.37 -4.67
N ARG A 162 18.29 17.13 -4.69
CA ARG A 162 17.86 17.94 -5.84
C ARG A 162 17.88 19.42 -5.47
N PRO A 163 17.87 20.35 -6.44
CA PRO A 163 17.81 21.78 -6.15
C PRO A 163 16.61 22.18 -5.27
N GLU A 164 15.50 21.45 -5.35
CA GLU A 164 14.28 21.73 -4.58
C GLU A 164 14.26 21.10 -3.18
N GLY A 165 15.21 20.23 -2.84
CA GLY A 165 15.28 19.52 -1.55
C GLY A 165 15.82 18.11 -1.65
N THR A 166 15.89 17.41 -0.51
CA THR A 166 16.31 16.00 -0.48
C THR A 166 15.11 15.09 -0.66
N TYR A 167 15.14 14.19 -1.63
CA TYR A 167 14.05 13.24 -1.90
C TYR A 167 14.49 11.82 -1.52
N MET A 168 13.59 11.08 -0.87
CA MET A 168 13.85 9.68 -0.51
C MET A 168 13.35 8.74 -1.60
N ARG A 169 13.96 7.55 -1.66
CA ARG A 169 13.49 6.45 -2.48
C ARG A 169 13.64 5.15 -1.73
N VAL A 170 12.58 4.36 -1.68
CA VAL A 170 12.62 2.97 -1.22
C VAL A 170 13.30 2.13 -2.31
N GLU A 171 14.42 1.51 -1.95
CA GLU A 171 15.21 0.66 -2.85
C GLU A 171 14.83 -0.81 -2.74
N THR A 172 14.54 -1.26 -1.51
CA THR A 172 14.10 -2.62 -1.24
C THR A 172 12.94 -2.61 -0.27
N LEU A 173 12.01 -3.54 -0.45
CA LEU A 173 10.88 -3.73 0.45
C LEU A 173 10.55 -5.22 0.55
N ALA A 174 10.72 -5.78 1.74
CA ALA A 174 10.27 -7.10 2.11
C ALA A 174 9.00 -6.96 2.97
N LEU A 175 8.03 -7.82 2.68
CA LEU A 175 6.74 -7.88 3.35
C LEU A 175 6.57 -9.27 3.95
N GLU A 176 6.14 -9.35 5.20
CA GLU A 176 5.66 -10.57 5.85
C GLU A 176 4.22 -10.35 6.33
N LEU A 177 3.34 -11.31 6.04
CA LEU A 177 1.92 -11.21 6.32
C LEU A 177 1.48 -12.23 7.36
N SER A 178 0.72 -11.77 8.35
CA SER A 178 -0.01 -12.59 9.30
C SER A 178 -1.49 -12.24 9.25
N ILE A 179 -2.36 -13.24 9.21
CA ILE A 179 -3.80 -13.05 9.03
C ILE A 179 -4.53 -13.86 10.09
N LYS A 180 -5.36 -13.18 10.89
CA LYS A 180 -6.12 -13.83 11.97
C LYS A 180 -7.24 -14.73 11.45
N LYS A 181 -8.02 -14.26 10.47
CA LYS A 181 -9.13 -15.03 9.91
C LYS A 181 -9.23 -14.85 8.40
N VAL A 182 -9.33 -15.96 7.70
CA VAL A 182 -9.50 -16.02 6.24
C VAL A 182 -10.88 -16.56 5.89
N ARG A 183 -11.57 -15.91 4.96
CA ARG A 183 -12.80 -16.42 4.35
C ARG A 183 -12.71 -16.25 2.84
N LEU A 184 -12.61 -17.35 2.12
CA LEU A 184 -12.52 -17.37 0.66
C LEU A 184 -13.82 -17.96 0.10
N ASN A 185 -14.27 -17.41 -1.01
CA ASN A 185 -15.47 -17.89 -1.70
C ASN A 185 -15.36 -17.66 -3.20
N VAL A 186 -15.84 -18.62 -3.96
CA VAL A 186 -16.00 -18.52 -5.41
C VAL A 186 -17.46 -18.65 -5.80
N SER A 187 -17.84 -18.02 -6.91
CA SER A 187 -19.19 -18.11 -7.47
C SER A 187 -19.16 -18.02 -8.99
N LYS A 188 -20.23 -18.47 -9.65
CA LYS A 188 -20.33 -18.57 -11.11
C LYS A 188 -19.21 -19.42 -11.74
N VAL A 189 -18.91 -20.54 -11.09
CA VAL A 189 -17.83 -21.47 -11.44
C VAL A 189 -18.39 -22.78 -11.97
N PHE A 190 -17.57 -23.55 -12.69
CA PHE A 190 -17.91 -24.89 -13.18
C PHE A 190 -19.25 -24.94 -13.95
N ASN A 191 -19.49 -23.96 -14.83
CA ASN A 191 -20.77 -23.81 -15.55
C ASN A 191 -22.00 -23.79 -14.60
N ASN A 192 -21.86 -23.17 -13.42
CA ASN A 192 -22.87 -23.11 -12.36
C ASN A 192 -23.28 -24.47 -11.77
N ASN A 193 -22.42 -25.48 -11.83
CA ASN A 193 -22.66 -26.74 -11.13
C ASN A 193 -22.64 -26.50 -9.61
N ARG A 194 -23.81 -26.57 -8.98
CA ARG A 194 -24.00 -26.31 -7.54
C ARG A 194 -23.19 -27.25 -6.65
N ILE A 195 -23.09 -28.53 -7.00
CA ILE A 195 -22.38 -29.54 -6.19
C ILE A 195 -20.89 -29.21 -6.15
N LEU A 196 -20.27 -28.98 -7.32
CA LEU A 196 -18.85 -28.64 -7.40
C LEU A 196 -18.54 -27.29 -6.76
N THR A 197 -19.44 -26.32 -6.93
CA THR A 197 -19.31 -24.99 -6.31
C THR A 197 -19.33 -25.10 -4.79
N GLU A 198 -20.30 -25.82 -4.21
CA GLU A 198 -20.40 -25.99 -2.76
C GLU A 198 -19.26 -26.82 -2.19
N ALA A 199 -18.83 -27.88 -2.88
CA ALA A 199 -17.66 -28.66 -2.47
C ALA A 199 -16.38 -27.79 -2.44
N THR A 200 -16.18 -26.96 -3.47
CA THR A 200 -15.05 -26.02 -3.52
C THR A 200 -15.13 -24.98 -2.40
N ASN A 201 -16.30 -24.37 -2.19
CA ASN A 201 -16.49 -23.37 -1.15
C ASN A 201 -16.38 -23.98 0.26
N LEU A 202 -16.80 -25.22 0.47
CA LEU A 202 -16.57 -25.94 1.72
C LEU A 202 -15.07 -26.09 1.97
N PHE A 203 -14.32 -26.59 0.99
CA PHE A 203 -12.87 -26.70 1.12
C PHE A 203 -12.18 -25.36 1.42
N LEU A 204 -12.56 -24.30 0.71
CA LEU A 204 -12.02 -22.95 0.91
C LEU A 204 -12.34 -22.38 2.29
N ARG A 205 -13.50 -22.69 2.87
CA ARG A 205 -13.85 -22.30 4.24
C ARG A 205 -13.04 -23.07 5.28
N GLU A 206 -12.89 -24.38 5.10
CA GLU A 206 -12.18 -25.25 6.04
C GLU A 206 -10.64 -25.08 5.97
N ASN A 207 -10.10 -24.74 4.80
CA ASN A 207 -8.65 -24.72 4.52
C ASN A 207 -8.14 -23.36 4.04
N GLY A 208 -8.88 -22.28 4.33
CA GLY A 208 -8.56 -20.94 3.80
C GLY A 208 -7.17 -20.45 4.22
N HIS A 209 -6.72 -20.78 5.43
CA HIS A 209 -5.41 -20.39 5.93
C HIS A 209 -4.27 -21.13 5.19
N GLU A 210 -4.45 -22.42 4.91
CA GLU A 210 -3.52 -23.28 4.20
C GLU A 210 -3.37 -22.82 2.75
N VAL A 211 -4.49 -22.47 2.11
CA VAL A 211 -4.51 -21.91 0.75
C VAL A 211 -3.70 -20.61 0.70
N VAL A 212 -3.95 -19.68 1.63
CA VAL A 212 -3.22 -18.41 1.67
C VAL A 212 -1.75 -18.63 1.98
N LYS A 213 -1.42 -19.42 2.99
CA LYS A 213 -0.04 -19.74 3.40
C LYS A 213 0.77 -20.32 2.25
N ALA A 214 0.16 -21.19 1.45
CA ALA A 214 0.85 -21.82 0.36
C ALA A 214 1.09 -20.84 -0.82
N MET A 215 0.23 -19.83 -1.03
CA MET A 215 0.44 -18.75 -2.02
C MET A 215 1.29 -17.58 -1.49
N GLN A 216 1.46 -17.50 -0.18
CA GLN A 216 2.04 -16.37 0.54
C GLN A 216 3.42 -15.93 0.04
N PRO A 217 4.38 -16.81 -0.32
CA PRO A 217 5.68 -16.38 -0.82
C PRO A 217 5.58 -15.54 -2.10
N GLN A 218 4.75 -15.95 -3.06
CA GLN A 218 4.56 -15.22 -4.31
C GLN A 218 3.74 -13.94 -4.10
N LEU A 219 2.73 -14.02 -3.24
CA LEU A 219 1.91 -12.88 -2.86
C LEU A 219 2.76 -11.79 -2.23
N GLN A 220 3.58 -12.13 -1.23
CA GLN A 220 4.49 -11.19 -0.56
C GLN A 220 5.43 -10.52 -1.55
N LYS A 221 6.06 -11.28 -2.47
CA LYS A 221 6.94 -10.71 -3.49
C LYS A 221 6.23 -9.69 -4.40
N LYS A 222 5.01 -10.00 -4.85
CA LYS A 222 4.25 -9.11 -5.73
C LYS A 222 3.75 -7.87 -5.00
N LEU A 223 3.23 -8.03 -3.79
CA LEU A 223 2.79 -6.92 -2.95
C LEU A 223 3.97 -6.03 -2.53
N SER A 224 5.15 -6.61 -2.29
CA SER A 224 6.37 -5.84 -2.02
C SER A 224 6.68 -4.84 -3.13
N ILE A 225 6.63 -5.29 -4.39
CA ILE A 225 6.87 -4.44 -5.56
C ILE A 225 5.82 -3.35 -5.66
N GLU A 226 4.56 -3.71 -5.45
CA GLU A 226 3.43 -2.79 -5.56
C GLU A 226 3.43 -1.71 -4.47
N PHE A 227 3.69 -2.10 -3.22
CA PHE A 227 3.80 -1.15 -2.10
C PHE A 227 5.01 -0.25 -2.25
N MET A 228 6.13 -0.76 -2.76
CA MET A 228 7.29 0.06 -3.08
C MET A 228 6.98 1.09 -4.18
N ARG A 229 6.23 0.70 -5.21
CA ARG A 229 5.77 1.62 -6.27
C ARG A 229 4.91 2.74 -5.70
N ILE A 230 3.94 2.42 -4.85
CA ILE A 230 3.06 3.40 -4.18
C ILE A 230 3.87 4.32 -3.27
N ALA A 231 4.74 3.77 -2.41
CA ALA A 231 5.58 4.57 -1.52
C ALA A 231 6.47 5.55 -2.31
N ASN A 232 7.12 5.07 -3.37
CA ASN A 232 7.98 5.90 -4.22
C ASN A 232 7.19 6.95 -5.03
N GLN A 233 5.90 6.71 -5.33
CA GLN A 233 5.05 7.73 -5.96
C GLN A 233 4.86 8.95 -5.05
N LEU A 234 4.75 8.74 -3.73
CA LEU A 234 4.71 9.82 -2.75
C LEU A 234 6.09 10.47 -2.58
N LEU A 235 7.11 9.66 -2.30
CA LEU A 235 8.45 10.14 -1.93
C LEU A 235 9.18 10.86 -3.07
N LYS A 236 8.82 10.63 -4.34
CA LYS A 236 9.41 11.39 -5.46
C LYS A 236 8.91 12.84 -5.57
N HIS A 237 7.79 13.17 -4.91
CA HIS A 237 7.13 14.48 -4.98
C HIS A 237 7.15 15.24 -3.65
N VAL A 238 7.64 14.60 -2.58
CA VAL A 238 7.68 15.20 -1.25
C VAL A 238 9.09 15.07 -0.70
N SER A 239 9.70 16.21 -0.41
CA SER A 239 11.06 16.25 0.13
C SER A 239 11.10 15.90 1.62
N VAL A 240 12.28 15.54 2.12
CA VAL A 240 12.52 15.27 3.53
C VAL A 240 12.21 16.50 4.36
N GLU A 241 12.54 17.70 3.90
CA GLU A 241 12.31 18.98 4.59
C GLU A 241 10.82 19.30 4.72
N GLN A 242 10.00 18.86 3.76
CA GLN A 242 8.55 18.98 3.85
C GLN A 242 7.95 18.05 4.91
N PHE A 243 8.57 16.91 5.21
CA PHE A 243 8.15 16.01 6.30
C PHE A 243 8.81 16.34 7.64
N LEU A 244 10.08 16.74 7.62
CA LEU A 244 10.95 16.92 8.77
C LEU A 244 11.51 18.34 8.77
N ARG A 245 10.90 19.20 9.57
CA ARG A 245 11.46 20.52 9.88
C ARG A 245 12.49 20.39 10.99
N ASP A 246 13.44 21.33 11.03
CA ASP A 246 14.41 21.42 12.12
C ASP A 246 13.73 21.78 13.46
#